data_AF-A0AB38S7Q2-F1
#
_entry.id   AF-A0AB38S7Q2-F1
#
_cell.length_a   1.000
_cell.length_b   1.000
_cell.length_c   1.000
_cell.angle_alpha   90.00
_cell.angle_beta   90.00
_cell.angle_gamma   90.00
#
_symmetry.space_group_name_H-M   'P 1'
#
loop_
_entity.id
_entity.type
_entity.pdbx_description
1 polymer ?
#
loop_
_entity_poly.entity_id
_entity_poly.type
_entity_poly.pdbx_seq_one_letter_code
_entity_poly.pdbx_strand_id
1 'polypeptide(L)'
;MRFDAVHALKDDSERHFLIELAETVRNKLSGQNVHLMLENEANQVHVLERSQGRAKYYDAQWDDDFHNALHVLLTGEDEGYYRAFADKPLEHLARSLTEGFAYQGEVFPLHGKPRGEPSAHLPPEATIVFAQNHDQIGNRAFGERLSKLVSPEKLSQTLALVLLSPHIPLLFMGEEAAADTPFLFFADWGGEAAELTREGRRKEFAHFKAFSTPEMRARIPDPCDEKTFQASKLDWTRIDRTPASTEFRVLTVQLLKIRREKNRAADQARFRFVSTKVAGRGCTLGRPGCPLADRGDDKAELCAFVPPGCGAEDLQHEEERNQRRDCYVMDRSCRMRRPKPQPIRNKLDLTDRAQVRLVKKRLRLSDAELTSIVGRIGNSISAISKEAALQRASALPKPAKVPPAPVIASAAASEPATDRGRGDRADILTD
;
A
#
# COMPACT_ATOMS: atom_id res chain seq x y z
N MET A 1 4.66 -4.61 -12.00
CA MET A 1 4.21 -3.20 -12.11
C MET A 1 3.04 -3.01 -11.16
N ARG A 2 3.02 -1.89 -10.42
CA ARG A 2 1.88 -1.48 -9.58
C ARG A 2 1.24 -0.28 -10.25
N PHE A 3 -0.06 -0.34 -10.51
CA PHE A 3 -0.83 0.73 -11.12
C PHE A 3 -1.55 1.50 -10.01
N ASP A 4 -1.24 2.78 -9.94
CA ASP A 4 -1.75 3.73 -8.94
C ASP A 4 -3.19 4.12 -9.26
N ALA A 5 -3.99 4.25 -8.21
CA ALA A 5 -5.35 4.79 -8.20
C ALA A 5 -6.19 4.46 -9.45
N VAL A 6 -6.32 3.18 -9.82
CA VAL A 6 -6.94 2.82 -11.11
C VAL A 6 -8.43 3.15 -11.19
N HIS A 7 -9.08 3.30 -10.03
CA HIS A 7 -10.45 3.81 -9.91
C HIS A 7 -10.60 5.26 -10.44
N ALA A 8 -9.50 6.03 -10.49
CA ALA A 8 -9.47 7.38 -11.04
C ALA A 8 -9.27 7.42 -12.57
N LEU A 9 -8.97 6.28 -13.20
CA LEU A 9 -8.93 6.16 -14.66
C LEU A 9 -10.36 6.08 -15.20
N LYS A 10 -10.94 7.22 -15.52
CA LYS A 10 -12.28 7.33 -16.11
C LYS A 10 -12.20 7.03 -17.61
N ASP A 11 -12.82 5.94 -18.03
CA ASP A 11 -12.90 5.54 -19.43
C ASP A 11 -14.24 4.84 -19.70
N ASP A 12 -15.07 5.47 -20.54
CA ASP A 12 -16.41 4.98 -20.91
C ASP A 12 -16.40 4.15 -22.21
N SER A 13 -15.21 3.80 -22.72
CA SER A 13 -15.06 2.94 -23.90
C SER A 13 -15.63 1.54 -23.64
N GLU A 14 -16.22 0.91 -24.67
CA GLU A 14 -16.75 -0.47 -24.58
C GLU A 14 -15.71 -1.45 -24.02
N ARG A 15 -14.45 -1.23 -24.40
CA ARG A 15 -13.29 -1.91 -23.82
C ARG A 15 -12.47 -0.90 -23.03
N HIS A 16 -12.59 -0.97 -21.71
CA HIS A 16 -11.87 -0.10 -20.78
C HIS A 16 -10.34 -0.20 -20.95
N PHE A 17 -9.65 0.94 -20.88
CA PHE A 17 -8.20 1.07 -21.03
C PHE A 17 -7.41 0.13 -20.11
N LEU A 18 -7.87 -0.05 -18.86
CA LEU A 18 -7.27 -0.97 -17.90
C LEU A 18 -7.22 -2.42 -18.43
N ILE A 19 -8.28 -2.87 -19.09
CA ILE A 19 -8.34 -4.20 -19.72
C ILE A 19 -7.39 -4.26 -20.92
N GLU A 20 -7.42 -3.25 -21.78
CA GLU A 20 -6.54 -3.18 -22.95
C GLU A 20 -5.06 -3.19 -22.57
N LEU A 21 -4.70 -2.44 -21.53
CA LEU A 21 -3.34 -2.35 -21.00
C LEU A 21 -2.86 -3.73 -20.51
N ALA A 22 -3.66 -4.41 -19.71
CA ALA A 22 -3.31 -5.73 -19.21
C ALA A 22 -3.12 -6.73 -20.35
N GLU A 23 -4.07 -6.82 -21.28
CA GLU A 23 -3.97 -7.69 -22.45
C GLU A 23 -2.73 -7.37 -23.30
N THR A 24 -2.45 -6.08 -23.53
CA THR A 24 -1.27 -5.63 -24.27
C THR A 24 0.01 -6.11 -23.60
N VAL A 25 0.12 -5.95 -22.28
CA VAL A 25 1.30 -6.39 -21.52
C VAL A 25 1.44 -7.91 -21.57
N ARG A 26 0.36 -8.67 -21.35
CA ARG A 26 0.36 -10.15 -21.40
C ARG A 26 0.77 -10.67 -22.77
N ASN A 27 0.29 -10.02 -23.84
CA ASN A 27 0.61 -10.39 -25.22
C ASN A 27 2.04 -10.04 -25.61
N LYS A 28 2.51 -8.82 -25.27
CA LYS A 28 3.85 -8.34 -25.68
C LYS A 28 4.98 -8.96 -24.86
N LEU A 29 4.72 -9.33 -23.62
CA LEU A 29 5.70 -9.93 -22.71
C LEU A 29 5.40 -11.43 -22.46
N SER A 30 4.74 -12.09 -23.41
CA SER A 30 4.44 -13.52 -23.35
C SER A 30 5.72 -14.33 -23.11
N GLY A 31 5.70 -15.22 -22.12
CA GLY A 31 6.86 -16.04 -21.73
C GLY A 31 7.75 -15.41 -20.65
N GLN A 32 7.49 -14.16 -20.24
CA GLN A 32 8.13 -13.54 -19.08
C GLN A 32 7.20 -13.60 -17.86
N ASN A 33 7.80 -13.74 -16.67
CA ASN A 33 7.07 -13.64 -15.41
C ASN A 33 6.86 -12.16 -15.06
N VAL A 34 5.72 -11.61 -15.46
CA VAL A 34 5.33 -10.22 -15.19
C VAL A 34 4.16 -10.20 -14.21
N HIS A 35 4.34 -9.56 -13.05
CA HIS A 35 3.28 -9.34 -12.06
C HIS A 35 2.66 -7.96 -12.22
N LEU A 36 1.35 -7.89 -12.43
CA LEU A 36 0.55 -6.68 -12.57
C LEU A 36 -0.31 -6.51 -11.31
N MET A 37 -0.13 -5.41 -10.61
CA MET A 37 -0.77 -5.15 -9.32
C MET A 37 -1.57 -3.85 -9.38
N LEU A 38 -2.72 -3.83 -8.72
CA LEU A 38 -3.62 -2.68 -8.70
C LEU A 38 -3.64 -2.02 -7.32
N GLU A 39 -3.81 -0.70 -7.32
CA GLU A 39 -4.45 0.04 -6.23
C GLU A 39 -5.83 0.48 -6.74
N ASN A 40 -6.89 -0.06 -6.14
CA ASN A 40 -8.26 0.17 -6.60
C ASN A 40 -9.23 0.26 -5.43
N GLU A 41 -9.73 1.46 -5.14
CA GLU A 41 -10.69 1.67 -4.05
C GLU A 41 -12.05 1.01 -4.31
N ALA A 42 -12.39 0.71 -5.57
CA ALA A 42 -13.72 0.22 -5.94
C ALA A 42 -13.97 -1.27 -5.62
N ASN A 43 -12.95 -2.03 -5.19
CA ASN A 43 -13.03 -3.49 -4.94
C ASN A 43 -13.61 -4.29 -6.13
N GLN A 44 -13.29 -3.88 -7.36
CA GLN A 44 -13.74 -4.59 -8.57
C GLN A 44 -12.97 -5.90 -8.74
N VAL A 45 -13.67 -7.03 -8.59
CA VAL A 45 -13.09 -8.38 -8.60
C VAL A 45 -12.89 -8.90 -10.02
N HIS A 46 -13.75 -8.52 -10.96
CA HIS A 46 -13.72 -9.03 -12.34
C HIS A 46 -12.36 -8.80 -13.06
N VAL A 47 -11.56 -7.80 -12.66
CA VAL A 47 -10.22 -7.55 -13.20
C VAL A 47 -9.13 -8.45 -12.60
N LEU A 48 -9.43 -9.19 -11.53
CA LEU A 48 -8.54 -10.13 -10.84
C LEU A 48 -8.82 -11.59 -11.20
N GLU A 49 -9.84 -11.83 -12.02
CA GLU A 49 -10.33 -13.17 -12.39
C GLU A 49 -9.23 -14.08 -12.92
N ARG A 50 -9.42 -15.38 -12.64
CA ARG A 50 -8.48 -16.43 -13.05
C ARG A 50 -9.05 -17.26 -14.19
N SER A 51 -8.26 -17.48 -15.22
CA SER A 51 -8.53 -18.45 -16.28
C SER A 51 -7.46 -19.54 -16.26
N GLN A 52 -7.86 -20.80 -16.14
CA GLN A 52 -6.95 -21.94 -16.06
C GLN A 52 -5.86 -21.78 -14.97
N GLY A 53 -6.23 -21.22 -13.82
CA GLY A 53 -5.32 -20.99 -12.68
C GLY A 53 -4.37 -19.79 -12.84
N ARG A 54 -4.49 -18.99 -13.92
CA ARG A 54 -3.66 -17.81 -14.16
C ARG A 54 -4.51 -16.54 -14.19
N ALA A 55 -3.93 -15.41 -13.79
CA ALA A 55 -4.59 -14.11 -13.91
C ALA A 55 -4.98 -13.84 -15.37
N LYS A 56 -6.27 -13.56 -15.61
CA LYS A 56 -6.76 -13.07 -16.90
C LYS A 56 -6.27 -11.65 -17.13
N TYR A 57 -6.63 -10.82 -16.16
CA TYR A 57 -6.29 -9.42 -15.90
C TYR A 57 -4.95 -9.17 -15.22
N TYR A 58 -5.13 -8.75 -13.98
CA TYR A 58 -4.13 -8.37 -13.01
C TYR A 58 -3.89 -9.52 -12.05
N ASP A 59 -2.64 -9.64 -11.59
CA ASP A 59 -2.25 -10.69 -10.66
C ASP A 59 -2.79 -10.41 -9.26
N ALA A 60 -2.73 -9.17 -8.78
CA ALA A 60 -3.19 -8.87 -7.44
C ALA A 60 -3.65 -7.42 -7.27
N GLN A 61 -4.32 -7.14 -6.16
CA GLN A 61 -4.75 -5.79 -5.78
C GLN A 61 -4.39 -5.51 -4.32
N TRP A 62 -4.03 -4.28 -4.03
CA TRP A 62 -3.89 -3.78 -2.66
C TRP A 62 -5.24 -3.85 -1.94
N ASP A 63 -5.23 -4.50 -0.78
CA ASP A 63 -6.41 -4.65 0.07
C ASP A 63 -6.35 -3.65 1.23
N ASP A 64 -6.78 -2.43 0.95
CA ASP A 64 -6.91 -1.38 1.95
C ASP A 64 -8.01 -1.69 2.98
N ASP A 65 -8.97 -2.59 2.70
CA ASP A 65 -9.99 -3.00 3.67
C ASP A 65 -9.35 -3.75 4.84
N PHE A 66 -8.41 -4.67 4.55
CA PHE A 66 -7.61 -5.34 5.57
C PHE A 66 -6.86 -4.34 6.44
N HIS A 67 -6.16 -3.39 5.81
CA HIS A 67 -5.41 -2.36 6.52
C HIS A 67 -6.33 -1.53 7.42
N ASN A 68 -7.44 -1.02 6.87
CA ASN A 68 -8.31 -0.09 7.57
C ASN A 68 -8.96 -0.77 8.78
N ALA A 69 -9.50 -1.98 8.59
CA ALA A 69 -10.09 -2.75 9.67
C ALA A 69 -9.06 -3.08 10.78
N LEU A 70 -7.84 -3.47 10.39
CA LEU A 70 -6.75 -3.73 11.32
C LEU A 70 -6.35 -2.46 12.09
N HIS A 71 -6.20 -1.32 11.41
CA HIS A 71 -5.82 -0.05 12.03
C HIS A 71 -6.85 0.41 13.06
N VAL A 72 -8.14 0.35 12.72
CA VAL A 72 -9.22 0.67 13.67
C VAL A 72 -9.18 -0.27 14.87
N LEU A 73 -9.01 -1.57 14.65
CA LEU A 73 -8.92 -2.55 15.75
C LEU A 73 -7.75 -2.27 16.70
N LEU A 74 -6.61 -1.83 16.15
CA LEU A 74 -5.39 -1.60 16.92
C LEU A 74 -5.41 -0.28 17.70
N THR A 75 -5.92 0.78 17.08
CA THR A 75 -5.79 2.17 17.54
C THR A 75 -7.08 2.76 18.11
N GLY A 76 -8.24 2.26 17.67
CA GLY A 76 -9.54 2.86 17.94
C GLY A 76 -9.84 4.12 17.13
N GLU A 77 -8.97 4.52 16.20
CA GLU A 77 -9.23 5.68 15.33
C GLU A 77 -10.40 5.39 14.36
N ASP A 78 -11.36 6.31 14.26
CA ASP A 78 -12.58 6.18 13.46
C ASP A 78 -12.86 7.39 12.54
N GLU A 79 -11.92 8.32 12.42
CA GLU A 79 -12.06 9.51 11.57
C GLU A 79 -11.73 9.22 10.08
N GLY A 80 -12.21 10.07 9.17
CA GLY A 80 -11.91 9.92 7.74
C GLY A 80 -12.50 8.65 7.12
N TYR A 81 -11.69 7.90 6.37
CA TYR A 81 -12.13 6.62 5.76
C TYR A 81 -12.23 5.47 6.77
N TYR A 82 -11.58 5.57 7.94
CA TYR A 82 -11.67 4.56 9.00
C TYR A 82 -13.09 4.39 9.55
N ARG A 83 -13.94 5.42 9.47
CA ARG A 83 -15.35 5.36 9.89
C ARG A 83 -16.13 4.23 9.20
N ALA A 84 -15.72 3.84 8.00
CA ALA A 84 -16.35 2.74 7.27
C ALA A 84 -16.05 1.36 7.86
N PHE A 85 -15.08 1.24 8.78
CA PHE A 85 -14.68 -0.04 9.38
C PHE A 85 -14.90 -0.05 10.90
N ALA A 86 -15.34 1.08 11.48
CA ALA A 86 -15.46 1.29 12.91
C ALA A 86 -16.67 0.62 13.56
N ASP A 87 -17.69 0.26 12.79
CA ASP A 87 -18.86 -0.46 13.29
C ASP A 87 -18.47 -1.85 13.81
N LYS A 88 -17.67 -2.59 13.03
CA LYS A 88 -17.31 -3.99 13.31
C LYS A 88 -15.90 -4.34 12.80
N PRO A 89 -14.84 -3.71 13.32
CA PRO A 89 -13.50 -3.83 12.77
C PRO A 89 -12.97 -5.28 12.75
N LEU A 90 -13.34 -6.10 13.74
CA LEU A 90 -12.96 -7.52 13.75
C LEU A 90 -13.68 -8.34 12.66
N GLU A 91 -14.96 -8.06 12.39
CA GLU A 91 -15.70 -8.76 11.32
C GLU A 91 -15.17 -8.38 9.94
N HIS A 92 -14.86 -7.10 9.72
CA HIS A 92 -14.24 -6.62 8.48
C HIS A 92 -12.86 -7.27 8.26
N LEU A 93 -12.01 -7.26 9.29
CA LEU A 93 -10.68 -7.88 9.21
C LEU A 93 -10.76 -9.39 8.96
N ALA A 94 -11.66 -10.08 9.67
CA ALA A 94 -11.89 -11.50 9.46
C ALA A 94 -12.35 -11.78 8.02
N ARG A 95 -13.28 -10.97 7.49
CA ARG A 95 -13.78 -11.13 6.13
C ARG A 95 -12.69 -10.89 5.08
N SER A 96 -11.88 -9.84 5.22
CA SER A 96 -10.73 -9.63 4.33
C SER A 96 -9.77 -10.83 4.34
N LEU A 97 -9.46 -11.37 5.52
CA LEU A 97 -8.60 -12.55 5.68
C LEU A 97 -9.16 -13.84 5.05
N THR A 98 -10.49 -13.99 5.01
CA THR A 98 -11.13 -15.22 4.54
C THR A 98 -11.68 -15.15 3.12
N GLU A 99 -12.03 -13.96 2.66
CA GLU A 99 -12.75 -13.73 1.41
C GLU A 99 -12.05 -12.72 0.48
N GLY A 100 -10.95 -12.08 0.89
CA GLY A 100 -10.25 -11.06 0.12
C GLY A 100 -10.64 -9.65 0.57
N PHE A 101 -11.84 -9.17 0.21
CA PHE A 101 -12.28 -7.81 0.59
C PHE A 101 -13.37 -7.83 1.67
N ALA A 102 -13.39 -6.80 2.52
CA ALA A 102 -14.46 -6.64 3.51
C ALA A 102 -15.77 -6.16 2.86
N TYR A 103 -15.66 -5.28 1.86
CA TYR A 103 -16.78 -4.77 1.07
C TYR A 103 -16.87 -5.48 -0.29
N GLN A 104 -17.99 -6.16 -0.54
CA GLN A 104 -18.26 -7.04 -1.69
C GLN A 104 -19.62 -6.76 -2.34
N GLY A 105 -20.16 -5.55 -2.18
CA GLY A 105 -21.44 -5.09 -2.71
C GLY A 105 -22.31 -4.36 -1.69
N GLU A 106 -21.91 -4.35 -0.41
CA GLU A 106 -22.61 -3.62 0.64
C GLU A 106 -22.54 -2.10 0.41
N VAL A 107 -23.51 -1.38 0.97
CA VAL A 107 -23.52 0.09 0.92
C VAL A 107 -22.33 0.61 1.72
N PHE A 108 -21.42 1.31 1.05
CA PHE A 108 -20.25 1.86 1.70
C PHE A 108 -20.60 3.16 2.45
N PRO A 109 -20.31 3.25 3.76
CA PRO A 109 -20.74 4.39 4.59
C PRO A 109 -20.23 5.75 4.12
N LEU A 110 -19.12 5.82 3.37
CA LEU A 110 -18.52 7.09 2.98
C LEU A 110 -19.31 7.83 1.88
N HIS A 111 -19.90 7.08 0.94
CA HIS A 111 -20.58 7.65 -0.23
C HIS A 111 -21.99 7.11 -0.45
N GLY A 112 -22.49 6.22 0.41
CA GLY A 112 -23.87 5.72 0.39
C GLY A 112 -24.24 4.91 -0.86
N LYS A 113 -23.24 4.31 -1.52
CA LYS A 113 -23.45 3.45 -2.70
C LYS A 113 -22.83 2.08 -2.47
N PRO A 114 -23.28 1.02 -3.16
CA PRO A 114 -22.60 -0.27 -3.17
C PRO A 114 -21.11 -0.13 -3.52
N ARG A 115 -20.25 -0.87 -2.81
CA ARG A 115 -18.81 -0.96 -3.10
C ARG A 115 -18.38 -2.41 -3.15
N GLY A 116 -17.61 -2.74 -4.19
CA GLY A 116 -17.03 -4.06 -4.39
C GLY A 116 -17.94 -5.09 -5.05
N GLU A 117 -17.34 -6.23 -5.32
CA GLU A 117 -17.94 -7.42 -5.92
C GLU A 117 -17.60 -8.64 -5.03
N PRO A 118 -18.38 -9.73 -5.07
CA PRO A 118 -18.05 -10.97 -4.36
C PRO A 118 -16.66 -11.48 -4.72
N SER A 119 -15.81 -11.74 -3.71
CA SER A 119 -14.37 -12.03 -3.90
C SER A 119 -13.92 -13.40 -3.38
N ALA A 120 -14.76 -14.13 -2.65
CA ALA A 120 -14.39 -15.37 -1.96
C ALA A 120 -13.92 -16.52 -2.88
N HIS A 121 -14.19 -16.46 -4.19
CA HIS A 121 -13.71 -17.43 -5.17
C HIS A 121 -12.29 -17.15 -5.67
N LEU A 122 -11.76 -15.94 -5.44
CA LEU A 122 -10.40 -15.59 -5.81
C LEU A 122 -9.39 -16.35 -4.93
N PRO A 123 -8.20 -16.70 -5.48
CA PRO A 123 -7.13 -17.24 -4.67
C PRO A 123 -6.56 -16.15 -3.74
N PRO A 124 -6.02 -16.48 -2.56
CA PRO A 124 -5.45 -15.49 -1.62
C PRO A 124 -4.39 -14.60 -2.24
N GLU A 125 -3.64 -15.10 -3.23
CA GLU A 125 -2.62 -14.36 -3.96
C GLU A 125 -3.19 -13.25 -4.87
N ALA A 126 -4.52 -13.15 -5.00
CA ALA A 126 -5.17 -12.04 -5.68
C ALA A 126 -5.20 -10.75 -4.85
N THR A 127 -4.87 -10.81 -3.55
CA THR A 127 -4.81 -9.61 -2.70
C THR A 127 -3.43 -9.44 -2.05
N ILE A 128 -3.06 -8.18 -1.87
CA ILE A 128 -1.83 -7.73 -1.23
C ILE A 128 -2.22 -7.04 0.07
N VAL A 129 -1.85 -7.63 1.20
CA VAL A 129 -2.14 -7.11 2.54
C VAL A 129 -0.93 -6.40 3.13
N PHE A 130 -1.20 -5.35 3.89
CA PHE A 130 -0.18 -4.54 4.56
C PHE A 130 -0.77 -3.91 5.82
N ALA A 131 0.08 -3.71 6.83
CA ALA A 131 -0.25 -2.84 7.95
C ALA A 131 0.23 -1.40 7.71
N GLN A 132 1.21 -1.22 6.84
CA GLN A 132 1.76 0.09 6.50
C GLN A 132 2.15 0.14 5.02
N ASN A 133 1.90 1.29 4.40
CA ASN A 133 2.45 1.66 3.11
C ASN A 133 2.69 3.19 3.11
N HIS A 134 3.10 3.75 1.97
CA HIS A 134 3.36 5.18 1.85
C HIS A 134 2.14 6.08 2.08
N ASP A 135 0.93 5.66 1.69
CA ASP A 135 -0.32 6.40 1.90
C ASP A 135 -0.77 6.31 3.35
N GLN A 136 -0.79 5.09 3.90
CA GLN A 136 -1.30 4.85 5.25
C GLN A 136 -0.47 5.54 6.34
N ILE A 137 0.82 5.77 6.06
CA ILE A 137 1.68 6.62 6.90
C ILE A 137 1.61 8.08 6.42
N GLY A 138 1.90 8.32 5.14
CA GLY A 138 2.13 9.65 4.57
C GLY A 138 0.91 10.54 4.48
N ASN A 139 -0.30 9.98 4.46
CA ASN A 139 -1.55 10.74 4.48
C ASN A 139 -1.96 11.16 5.90
N ARG A 140 -1.21 10.75 6.94
CA ARG A 140 -1.34 11.31 8.28
C ARG A 140 -0.67 12.67 8.36
N ALA A 141 -1.20 13.57 9.18
CA ALA A 141 -0.71 14.94 9.31
C ALA A 141 0.77 15.02 9.71
N PHE A 142 1.24 14.10 10.57
CA PHE A 142 2.62 14.03 11.01
C PHE A 142 3.35 12.76 10.56
N GLY A 143 2.77 12.01 9.62
CA GLY A 143 3.42 10.84 9.02
C GLY A 143 3.80 9.76 10.03
N GLU A 144 3.03 9.60 11.11
CA GLU A 144 3.37 8.65 12.16
C GLU A 144 3.27 7.21 11.65
N ARG A 145 4.32 6.43 11.91
CA ARG A 145 4.29 4.97 11.69
C ARG A 145 3.45 4.30 12.76
N LEU A 146 2.95 3.10 12.47
CA LEU A 146 2.20 2.29 13.41
C LEU A 146 2.99 2.04 14.72
N SER A 147 4.33 1.95 14.64
CA SER A 147 5.25 1.84 15.79
C SER A 147 5.15 2.99 16.80
N LYS A 148 4.58 4.14 16.41
CA LYS A 148 4.29 5.28 17.29
C LYS A 148 2.87 5.29 17.84
N LEU A 149 1.98 4.48 17.27
CA LEU A 149 0.55 4.49 17.57
C LEU A 149 0.14 3.32 18.48
N VAL A 150 0.90 2.23 18.49
CA VAL A 150 0.57 1.00 19.23
C VAL A 150 1.73 0.51 20.10
N SER A 151 1.43 -0.39 21.04
CA SER A 151 2.46 -1.03 21.86
C SER A 151 3.37 -1.95 21.03
N PRO A 152 4.61 -2.22 21.47
CA PRO A 152 5.51 -3.18 20.80
C PRO A 152 4.90 -4.57 20.62
N GLU A 153 4.06 -5.01 21.57
CA GLU A 153 3.34 -6.27 21.50
C GLU A 153 2.33 -6.30 20.34
N LYS A 154 1.45 -5.30 20.27
CA LYS A 154 0.50 -5.12 19.16
C LYS A 154 1.21 -5.03 17.81
N LEU A 155 2.34 -4.33 17.77
CA LEU A 155 3.15 -4.21 16.55
C LEU A 155 3.75 -5.56 16.12
N SER A 156 4.21 -6.37 17.07
CA SER A 156 4.76 -7.71 16.81
C SER A 156 3.68 -8.67 16.30
N GLN A 157 2.49 -8.64 16.91
CA GLN A 157 1.32 -9.42 16.47
C GLN A 157 0.87 -9.00 15.06
N THR A 158 0.86 -7.70 14.78
CA THR A 158 0.53 -7.16 13.46
C THR A 158 1.50 -7.65 12.39
N LEU A 159 2.81 -7.62 12.67
CA LEU A 159 3.82 -8.12 11.76
C LEU A 159 3.66 -9.62 11.48
N ALA A 160 3.35 -10.41 12.52
CA ALA A 160 3.06 -11.83 12.37
C ALA A 160 1.81 -12.07 11.52
N LEU A 161 0.72 -11.32 11.75
CA LEU A 161 -0.52 -11.42 10.99
C LEU A 161 -0.28 -11.15 9.49
N VAL A 162 0.41 -10.05 9.16
CA VAL A 162 0.72 -9.68 7.77
C VAL A 162 1.62 -10.73 7.12
N LEU A 163 2.74 -11.11 7.75
CA LEU A 163 3.73 -11.99 7.12
C LEU A 163 3.29 -13.45 7.03
N LEU A 164 2.43 -13.94 7.93
CA LEU A 164 1.95 -15.32 7.93
C LEU A 164 0.61 -15.50 7.22
N SER A 165 -0.10 -14.41 6.89
CA SER A 165 -1.32 -14.42 6.08
C SER A 165 -1.12 -15.17 4.74
N PRO A 166 -2.11 -15.91 4.23
CA PRO A 166 -2.01 -16.55 2.91
C PRO A 166 -1.92 -15.52 1.76
N HIS A 167 -2.41 -14.30 1.98
CA HIS A 167 -2.31 -13.18 1.03
C HIS A 167 -0.85 -12.76 0.78
N ILE A 168 -0.61 -11.92 -0.24
CA ILE A 168 0.73 -11.41 -0.53
C ILE A 168 1.06 -10.28 0.48
N PRO A 169 2.09 -10.41 1.33
CA PRO A 169 2.43 -9.34 2.26
C PRO A 169 3.21 -8.23 1.56
N LEU A 170 2.91 -7.00 1.92
CA LEU A 170 3.73 -5.82 1.65
C LEU A 170 4.20 -5.23 2.98
N LEU A 171 5.50 -4.90 3.03
CA LEU A 171 6.11 -4.15 4.13
C LEU A 171 6.56 -2.79 3.64
N PHE A 172 6.36 -1.76 4.45
CA PHE A 172 6.94 -0.45 4.17
C PHE A 172 8.37 -0.35 4.71
N MET A 173 9.24 0.37 4.00
CA MET A 173 10.66 0.47 4.38
C MET A 173 10.83 0.93 5.85
N GLY A 174 11.60 0.17 6.64
CA GLY A 174 11.85 0.40 8.06
C GLY A 174 10.86 -0.29 9.00
N GLU A 175 9.74 -0.81 8.51
CA GLU A 175 8.78 -1.57 9.31
C GLU A 175 9.39 -2.84 9.92
N GLU A 176 10.30 -3.49 9.19
CA GLU A 176 11.04 -4.67 9.63
C GLU A 176 11.88 -4.46 10.88
N ALA A 177 12.14 -3.19 11.23
CA ALA A 177 12.96 -2.79 12.36
C ALA A 177 12.18 -1.86 13.32
N ALA A 178 10.85 -1.83 13.23
CA ALA A 178 10.00 -0.91 13.98
C ALA A 178 10.51 0.54 13.93
N ALA A 179 10.96 0.99 12.75
CA ALA A 179 11.45 2.35 12.56
C ALA A 179 10.41 3.37 13.02
N ASP A 180 10.90 4.47 13.58
CA ASP A 180 10.06 5.49 14.24
C ASP A 180 10.20 6.87 13.60
N THR A 181 11.09 7.01 12.61
CA THR A 181 11.18 8.17 11.73
C THR A 181 9.90 8.28 10.91
N PRO A 182 9.22 9.43 10.88
CA PRO A 182 7.97 9.56 10.13
C PRO A 182 8.19 9.35 8.63
N PHE A 183 7.11 9.18 7.88
CA PHE A 183 7.14 9.33 6.43
C PHE A 183 6.13 10.41 6.07
N LEU A 184 6.61 11.61 5.77
CA LEU A 184 5.79 12.79 5.53
C LEU A 184 5.49 12.93 4.04
N PHE A 185 4.43 13.66 3.71
CA PHE A 185 4.23 14.16 2.36
C PHE A 185 5.20 15.32 2.09
N PHE A 186 6.12 15.15 1.13
CA PHE A 186 7.09 16.16 0.71
C PHE A 186 7.09 16.34 -0.81
N ALA A 187 7.39 17.56 -1.26
CA ALA A 187 7.46 17.94 -2.67
C ALA A 187 8.49 19.06 -2.87
N ASP A 188 9.05 19.17 -4.08
CA ASP A 188 10.05 20.21 -4.43
C ASP A 188 9.48 21.19 -5.45
N TRP A 189 8.35 21.82 -5.10
CA TRP A 189 7.72 22.86 -5.90
C TRP A 189 8.25 24.23 -5.50
N GLY A 190 8.24 25.18 -6.45
CA GLY A 190 8.54 26.59 -6.20
C GLY A 190 7.38 27.51 -6.56
N GLY A 191 7.41 28.74 -6.05
CA GLY A 191 6.42 29.77 -6.36
C GLY A 191 5.00 29.40 -5.94
N GLU A 192 4.01 29.77 -6.76
CA GLU A 192 2.58 29.55 -6.50
C GLU A 192 2.23 28.07 -6.25
N ALA A 193 2.89 27.13 -6.94
CA ALA A 193 2.65 25.71 -6.75
C ALA A 193 3.01 25.23 -5.33
N ALA A 194 4.06 25.81 -4.72
CA ALA A 194 4.43 25.49 -3.34
C ALA A 194 3.37 25.98 -2.35
N GLU A 195 2.87 27.21 -2.54
CA GLU A 195 1.80 27.78 -1.71
C GLU A 195 0.52 26.97 -1.82
N LEU A 196 0.09 26.64 -3.04
CA LEU A 196 -1.11 25.82 -3.29
C LEU A 196 -0.97 24.42 -2.68
N THR A 197 0.20 23.81 -2.76
CA THR A 197 0.47 22.50 -2.15
C THR A 197 0.36 22.56 -0.63
N ARG A 198 1.00 23.57 0.00
CA ARG A 198 0.96 23.77 1.46
C ARG A 198 -0.45 24.04 1.95
N GLU A 199 -1.17 24.93 1.29
CA GLU A 199 -2.55 25.25 1.65
C GLU A 199 -3.48 24.07 1.44
N GLY A 200 -3.34 23.36 0.30
CA GLY A 200 -4.12 22.16 0.00
C GLY A 200 -3.96 21.11 1.10
N ARG A 201 -2.70 20.83 1.48
CA ARG A 201 -2.39 19.89 2.56
C ARG A 201 -3.00 20.32 3.89
N ARG A 202 -2.92 21.59 4.27
CA ARG A 202 -3.53 22.08 5.52
C ARG A 202 -5.06 22.00 5.49
N LYS A 203 -5.68 22.32 4.34
CA LYS A 203 -7.15 22.27 4.16
C LYS A 203 -7.67 20.84 4.26
N GLU A 204 -6.94 19.85 3.74
CA GLU A 204 -7.28 18.42 3.85
C GLU A 204 -7.53 17.98 5.30
N PHE A 205 -6.73 18.49 6.26
CA PHE A 205 -6.89 18.14 7.67
C PHE A 205 -7.91 18.99 8.44
N ALA A 206 -8.52 20.02 7.84
CA ALA A 206 -9.39 20.94 8.56
C ALA A 206 -10.64 20.28 9.17
N HIS A 207 -11.04 19.12 8.64
CA HIS A 207 -12.19 18.35 9.12
C HIS A 207 -11.89 17.43 10.31
N PHE A 208 -10.62 17.22 10.65
CA PHE A 208 -10.22 16.39 11.79
C PHE A 208 -10.23 17.19 13.09
N LYS A 209 -10.71 16.57 14.17
CA LYS A 209 -10.84 17.26 15.47
C LYS A 209 -9.52 17.86 15.96
N ALA A 210 -8.43 17.11 15.76
CA ALA A 210 -7.07 17.49 16.12
C ALA A 210 -6.50 18.69 15.32
N PHE A 211 -7.18 19.15 14.27
CA PHE A 211 -6.72 20.22 13.38
C PHE A 211 -7.82 21.25 13.08
N SER A 212 -8.79 21.37 13.98
CA SER A 212 -9.95 22.26 13.83
C SER A 212 -9.57 23.75 13.81
N THR A 213 -8.49 24.15 14.49
CA THR A 213 -8.04 25.55 14.52
C THR A 213 -6.89 25.85 13.51
N PRO A 214 -6.81 27.08 12.98
CA PRO A 214 -5.70 27.50 12.12
C PRO A 214 -4.32 27.30 12.76
N GLU A 215 -4.18 27.52 14.07
CA GLU A 215 -2.93 27.38 14.80
C GLU A 215 -2.48 25.92 14.86
N MET A 216 -3.42 24.98 15.03
CA MET A 216 -3.12 23.55 15.01
C MET A 216 -2.71 23.09 13.60
N ARG A 217 -3.36 23.62 12.55
CA ARG A 217 -2.97 23.34 11.15
C ARG A 217 -1.62 23.94 10.77
N ALA A 218 -1.23 25.05 11.38
CA ALA A 218 0.09 25.65 11.14
C ALA A 218 1.24 24.73 11.59
N ARG A 219 0.98 23.77 12.49
CA ARG A 219 1.96 22.77 12.93
C ARG A 219 2.20 21.65 11.91
N ILE A 220 1.30 21.45 10.94
CA ILE A 220 1.46 20.44 9.90
C ILE A 220 2.74 20.78 9.10
N PRO A 221 3.68 19.83 8.95
CA PRO A 221 4.92 20.07 8.22
C PRO A 221 4.67 20.61 6.82
N ASP A 222 5.44 21.61 6.42
CA ASP A 222 5.36 22.18 5.08
C ASP A 222 5.91 21.16 4.07
N PRO A 223 5.10 20.69 3.09
CA PRO A 223 5.57 19.71 2.11
C PRO A 223 6.77 20.19 1.31
N CYS A 224 6.93 21.51 1.11
CA CYS A 224 8.01 22.09 0.33
C CYS A 224 9.21 22.59 1.18
N ASP A 225 9.21 22.37 2.49
CA ASP A 225 10.41 22.55 3.32
C ASP A 225 11.30 21.30 3.20
N GLU A 226 12.57 21.49 2.83
CA GLU A 226 13.59 20.42 2.76
C GLU A 226 13.66 19.61 4.06
N LYS A 227 13.38 20.22 5.22
CA LYS A 227 13.32 19.51 6.51
C LYS A 227 12.28 18.40 6.54
N THR A 228 11.18 18.53 5.81
CA THR A 228 10.11 17.52 5.71
C THR A 228 10.61 16.27 4.98
N PHE A 229 11.36 16.46 3.89
CA PHE A 229 12.05 15.34 3.21
C PHE A 229 13.13 14.71 4.11
N GLN A 230 13.97 15.54 4.76
CA GLN A 230 15.05 15.05 5.61
C GLN A 230 14.52 14.27 6.83
N ALA A 231 13.41 14.72 7.43
CA ALA A 231 12.74 14.01 8.53
C ALA A 231 12.16 12.65 8.11
N SER A 232 11.90 12.46 6.82
CA SER A 232 11.36 11.21 6.26
C SER A 232 12.43 10.17 5.91
N LYS A 233 13.71 10.50 6.05
CA LYS A 233 14.82 9.55 5.83
C LYS A 233 14.94 8.60 7.02
N LEU A 234 15.08 7.30 6.73
CA LEU A 234 15.39 6.30 7.74
C LEU A 234 16.73 6.63 8.42
N ASP A 235 16.70 6.75 9.74
CA ASP A 235 17.91 6.89 10.56
C ASP A 235 18.49 5.50 10.85
N TRP A 236 19.34 5.03 9.94
CA TRP A 236 20.03 3.74 10.08
C TRP A 236 20.92 3.68 11.32
N THR A 237 21.49 4.81 11.76
CA THR A 237 22.33 4.84 12.96
C THR A 237 21.50 4.53 14.20
N ARG A 238 20.28 5.07 14.26
CA ARG A 238 19.34 4.78 15.34
C ARG A 238 18.77 3.37 15.25
N ILE A 239 18.37 2.93 14.06
CA ILE A 239 17.87 1.58 13.81
C ILE A 239 18.89 0.52 14.25
N ASP A 240 20.17 0.69 13.91
CA ASP A 240 21.21 -0.29 14.24
C ASP A 240 21.62 -0.28 15.73
N ARG A 241 21.25 0.76 16.48
CA ARG A 241 21.63 0.92 17.90
C ARG A 241 20.50 0.60 18.88
N THR A 242 19.26 0.51 18.41
CA THR A 242 18.10 0.34 19.28
C THR A 242 17.81 -1.17 19.49
N PRO A 243 17.70 -1.65 20.75
CA PRO A 243 17.36 -3.06 21.02
C PRO A 243 16.06 -3.50 20.35
N ALA A 244 14.99 -2.70 20.47
CA ALA A 244 13.70 -2.97 19.83
C ALA A 244 13.82 -3.19 18.31
N SER A 245 14.60 -2.37 17.62
CA SER A 245 14.84 -2.54 16.18
C SER A 245 15.58 -3.83 15.85
N THR A 246 16.51 -4.26 16.71
CA THR A 246 17.20 -5.55 16.56
C THR A 246 16.24 -6.71 16.76
N GLU A 247 15.40 -6.67 17.80
CA GLU A 247 14.37 -7.66 18.09
C GLU A 247 13.38 -7.79 16.93
N PHE A 248 12.87 -6.68 16.41
CA PHE A 248 11.96 -6.68 15.26
C PHE A 248 12.60 -7.24 13.98
N ARG A 249 13.88 -6.97 13.73
CA ARG A 249 14.58 -7.56 12.58
C ARG A 249 14.72 -9.07 12.72
N VAL A 250 15.02 -9.56 13.93
CA VAL A 250 15.07 -11.00 14.22
C VAL A 250 13.70 -11.63 14.00
N LEU A 251 12.64 -11.05 14.57
CA LEU A 251 11.26 -11.49 14.39
C LEU A 251 10.87 -11.51 12.91
N THR A 252 11.13 -10.43 12.17
CA THR A 252 10.84 -10.34 10.73
C THR A 252 11.51 -11.48 9.96
N VAL A 253 12.80 -11.72 10.20
CA VAL A 253 13.55 -12.80 9.54
C VAL A 253 12.96 -14.17 9.89
N GLN A 254 12.58 -14.40 11.15
CA GLN A 254 11.94 -15.66 11.58
C GLN A 254 10.59 -15.86 10.88
N LEU A 255 9.73 -14.84 10.85
CA LEU A 255 8.42 -14.90 10.19
C LEU A 255 8.55 -15.12 8.69
N LEU A 256 9.51 -14.47 8.01
CA LEU A 256 9.77 -14.68 6.59
C LEU A 256 10.29 -16.10 6.30
N LYS A 257 11.10 -16.68 7.19
CA LYS A 257 11.53 -18.09 7.08
C LYS A 257 10.32 -19.02 7.22
N ILE A 258 9.49 -18.83 8.25
CA ILE A 258 8.27 -19.60 8.47
C ILE A 258 7.36 -19.50 7.23
N ARG A 259 7.11 -18.29 6.73
CA ARG A 259 6.31 -18.07 5.52
C ARG A 259 6.87 -18.87 4.33
N ARG A 260 8.19 -18.78 4.09
CA ARG A 260 8.85 -19.47 2.97
C ARG A 260 8.69 -20.99 3.05
N GLU A 261 8.76 -21.55 4.26
CA GLU A 261 8.69 -22.98 4.51
C GLU A 261 7.25 -23.51 4.50
N LYS A 262 6.31 -22.75 5.08
CA LYS A 262 4.93 -23.20 5.32
C LYS A 262 3.96 -22.79 4.21
N ASN A 263 4.08 -21.61 3.62
CA ASN A 263 3.15 -21.20 2.55
C ASN A 263 3.46 -21.89 1.21
N ARG A 264 4.69 -22.35 0.97
CA ARG A 264 5.00 -23.25 -0.16
C ARG A 264 4.30 -24.61 -0.07
N ALA A 265 4.01 -25.09 1.15
CA ALA A 265 3.33 -26.36 1.36
C ALA A 265 1.80 -26.23 1.19
N ALA A 266 1.26 -25.02 1.32
CA ALA A 266 -0.18 -24.76 1.20
C ALA A 266 -0.66 -24.48 -0.24
N ASP A 267 0.28 -24.24 -1.16
CA ASP A 267 0.03 -24.28 -2.62
C ASP A 267 -0.52 -25.66 -3.07
N GLN A 268 -0.39 -26.70 -2.23
CA GLN A 268 -0.95 -28.05 -2.44
C GLN A 268 -2.24 -28.34 -1.64
N ALA A 269 -2.60 -27.50 -0.67
CA ALA A 269 -3.75 -27.72 0.19
C ALA A 269 -4.49 -26.39 0.35
N ARG A 270 -5.59 -26.23 -0.41
CA ARG A 270 -6.52 -25.10 -0.30
C ARG A 270 -6.72 -24.73 1.16
N PHE A 271 -6.21 -23.57 1.57
CA PHE A 271 -6.55 -23.03 2.89
C PHE A 271 -8.06 -22.84 2.90
N ARG A 272 -8.74 -23.59 3.76
CA ARG A 272 -10.16 -23.43 4.03
C ARG A 272 -10.25 -22.95 5.47
N PHE A 273 -10.55 -21.68 5.66
CA PHE A 273 -10.86 -21.15 6.97
C PHE A 273 -12.10 -21.88 7.51
N VAL A 274 -11.95 -22.61 8.62
CA VAL A 274 -13.01 -23.44 9.20
C VAL A 274 -13.87 -22.57 10.12
N SER A 275 -14.70 -21.72 9.51
CA SER A 275 -15.75 -20.90 10.12
C SER A 275 -15.35 -19.88 11.21
N THR A 276 -15.92 -18.69 11.11
CA THR A 276 -16.08 -17.76 12.23
C THR A 276 -17.41 -18.08 12.93
N LYS A 277 -17.36 -18.76 14.08
CA LYS A 277 -18.48 -18.68 15.04
C LYS A 277 -18.21 -17.49 15.94
N VAL A 278 -18.96 -16.40 15.74
CA VAL A 278 -19.04 -15.31 16.72
C VAL A 278 -19.90 -15.80 17.88
N ALA A 279 -19.32 -16.64 18.72
CA ALA A 279 -19.80 -16.87 20.08
C ALA A 279 -18.78 -16.18 20.98
N GLY A 280 -19.15 -15.03 21.54
CA GLY A 280 -18.42 -14.31 22.60
C GLY A 280 -16.89 -14.39 22.58
N ARG A 281 -16.25 -13.40 21.95
CA ARG A 281 -14.85 -12.98 22.23
C ARG A 281 -13.80 -14.10 22.24
N GLY A 282 -13.41 -14.57 21.06
CA GLY A 282 -12.19 -15.37 20.87
C GLY A 282 -12.12 -15.94 19.46
N CYS A 283 -10.97 -15.89 18.80
CA CYS A 283 -10.77 -16.43 17.45
C CYS A 283 -9.70 -17.53 17.50
N THR A 284 -10.08 -18.76 17.14
CA THR A 284 -9.15 -19.91 17.09
C THR A 284 -9.07 -20.47 15.67
N LEU A 285 -7.85 -20.65 15.16
CA LEU A 285 -7.58 -21.30 13.87
C LEU A 285 -7.45 -22.81 14.08
N GLY A 286 -8.29 -23.61 13.41
CA GLY A 286 -8.30 -25.07 13.54
C GLY A 286 -8.40 -25.81 12.20
N ARG A 287 -7.86 -27.04 12.17
CA ARG A 287 -7.95 -27.99 11.04
C ARG A 287 -9.23 -28.84 11.19
N PRO A 288 -9.91 -29.28 10.11
CA PRO A 288 -11.13 -30.08 10.24
C PRO A 288 -10.84 -31.43 10.92
N GLY A 289 -11.60 -31.78 11.95
CA GLY A 289 -11.62 -33.12 12.57
C GLY A 289 -11.04 -33.25 13.99
N CYS A 290 -10.56 -32.16 14.60
CA CYS A 290 -10.10 -32.18 16.00
C CYS A 290 -11.18 -31.58 16.92
N PRO A 291 -11.72 -32.32 17.92
CA PRO A 291 -12.63 -31.72 18.90
C PRO A 291 -11.83 -30.79 19.84
N LEU A 292 -12.24 -29.53 19.93
CA LEU A 292 -11.66 -28.54 20.86
C LEU A 292 -12.48 -28.53 22.16
N ALA A 293 -11.79 -28.62 23.31
CA ALA A 293 -12.38 -28.52 24.63
C ALA A 293 -12.59 -27.05 25.01
N ASP A 294 -13.78 -26.73 25.48
CA ASP A 294 -14.19 -25.41 25.95
C ASP A 294 -13.60 -25.11 27.34
N ARG A 295 -12.86 -24.01 27.48
CA ARG A 295 -12.47 -23.45 28.77
C ARG A 295 -12.86 -21.97 28.75
N GLY A 296 -14.02 -21.67 29.32
CA GLY A 296 -14.52 -20.31 29.44
C GLY A 296 -13.63 -19.46 30.35
N ASP A 297 -13.11 -18.36 29.81
CA ASP A 297 -12.65 -17.20 30.57
C ASP A 297 -12.82 -15.93 29.70
N ASP A 298 -13.59 -14.97 30.21
CA ASP A 298 -14.06 -13.75 29.52
C ASP A 298 -12.98 -12.65 29.43
N LYS A 299 -11.93 -12.85 28.62
CA LYS A 299 -11.02 -11.77 28.19
C LYS A 299 -10.65 -11.90 26.71
N ALA A 300 -10.96 -10.87 25.93
CA ALA A 300 -10.58 -10.79 24.53
C ALA A 300 -9.08 -10.48 24.39
N GLU A 301 -8.26 -11.52 24.37
CA GLU A 301 -6.85 -11.45 23.95
C GLU A 301 -6.70 -12.13 22.58
N LEU A 302 -5.87 -11.54 21.71
CA LEU A 302 -5.50 -12.14 20.43
C LEU A 302 -4.59 -13.35 20.74
N CYS A 303 -5.15 -14.55 20.87
CA CYS A 303 -4.35 -15.73 21.17
C CYS A 303 -3.33 -15.98 20.04
N ALA A 304 -2.05 -15.90 20.41
CA ALA A 304 -0.92 -16.13 19.51
C ALA A 304 -0.91 -17.58 18.97
N PHE A 305 -0.42 -17.70 17.74
CA PHE A 305 -0.22 -18.96 17.03
C PHE A 305 0.83 -19.81 17.76
N VAL A 306 0.41 -20.82 18.52
CA VAL A 306 1.31 -21.85 19.05
C VAL A 306 1.47 -22.94 17.98
N PRO A 307 2.68 -23.18 17.43
CA PRO A 307 2.88 -24.29 16.50
C PRO A 307 2.66 -25.63 17.23
N PRO A 308 1.98 -26.61 16.63
CA PRO A 308 1.70 -27.88 17.29
C PRO A 308 2.98 -28.72 17.40
N GLY A 309 3.37 -29.04 18.64
CA GLY A 309 4.46 -29.97 18.93
C GLY A 309 5.24 -29.64 20.20
N CYS A 310 4.57 -29.55 21.36
CA CYS A 310 5.12 -29.84 22.67
C CYS A 310 3.93 -30.11 23.60
N GLY A 311 3.58 -31.39 23.74
CA GLY A 311 2.68 -31.82 24.80
C GLY A 311 3.37 -31.58 26.14
N ALA A 312 2.63 -31.02 27.08
CA ALA A 312 3.06 -30.84 28.46
C ALA A 312 3.15 -32.21 29.14
N GLU A 313 4.25 -32.94 28.94
CA GLU A 313 4.63 -34.11 29.75
C GLU A 313 6.14 -34.43 29.77
N ASP A 314 7.00 -33.74 28.99
CA ASP A 314 8.46 -34.00 28.96
C ASP A 314 9.34 -32.97 29.70
N LEU A 315 8.76 -32.10 30.55
CA LEU A 315 9.51 -31.06 31.28
C LEU A 315 10.19 -31.53 32.59
N GLN A 316 10.49 -32.82 32.73
CA GLN A 316 11.24 -33.33 33.89
C GLN A 316 12.48 -34.17 33.55
N HIS A 317 12.87 -34.30 32.27
CA HIS A 317 14.04 -35.12 31.91
C HIS A 317 15.09 -34.47 30.99
N GLU A 318 15.02 -33.16 30.71
CA GLU A 318 16.07 -32.46 29.94
C GLU A 318 17.09 -31.66 30.78
N GLU A 319 16.88 -31.49 32.09
CA GLU A 319 17.84 -30.76 32.94
C GLU A 319 19.13 -31.54 33.27
N GLU A 320 19.18 -32.86 33.05
CA GLU A 320 20.39 -33.66 33.32
C GLU A 320 21.28 -33.90 32.10
N ARG A 321 20.89 -33.43 30.89
CA ARG A 321 21.65 -33.71 29.65
C ARG A 321 22.48 -32.56 29.09
N ASN A 322 22.54 -31.42 29.79
CA ASN A 322 23.25 -30.22 29.31
C ASN A 322 24.59 -29.94 30.01
N GLN A 323 25.13 -30.90 30.77
CA GLN A 323 26.50 -30.88 31.26
C GLN A 323 27.36 -31.84 30.46
N ARG A 324 27.89 -31.35 29.32
CA ARG A 324 29.09 -31.81 28.57
C ARG A 324 28.84 -31.58 27.07
N ARG A 325 29.32 -30.45 26.56
CA ARG A 325 30.02 -30.42 25.26
C ARG A 325 30.80 -29.13 25.13
N ASP A 326 32.10 -29.33 25.06
CA ASP A 326 33.16 -28.35 25.00
C ASP A 326 33.11 -27.45 23.76
N CYS A 327 33.53 -26.21 24.01
CA CYS A 327 34.43 -25.39 23.21
C CYS A 327 34.72 -25.84 21.77
N TYR A 328 34.25 -25.06 20.80
CA TYR A 328 34.96 -24.89 19.53
C TYR A 328 35.09 -23.40 19.19
N VAL A 329 36.30 -22.89 19.40
CA VAL A 329 36.84 -21.68 18.80
C VAL A 329 37.13 -21.98 17.33
N MET A 330 36.60 -21.18 16.40
CA MET A 330 37.06 -21.18 15.01
C MET A 330 37.20 -19.76 14.44
N ASP A 331 38.48 -19.35 14.42
CA ASP A 331 39.24 -18.75 13.32
C ASP A 331 38.68 -17.54 12.54
N ARG A 332 39.37 -16.41 12.74
CA ARG A 332 39.30 -15.19 11.94
C ARG A 332 40.24 -15.30 10.74
N SER A 333 39.82 -15.90 9.63
CA SER A 333 40.52 -15.69 8.34
C SER A 333 39.72 -16.08 7.08
N CYS A 334 38.69 -15.31 6.72
CA CYS A 334 38.23 -15.30 5.32
C CYS A 334 37.69 -13.92 4.93
N ARG A 335 38.56 -13.03 4.44
CA ARG A 335 38.14 -11.78 3.79
C ARG A 335 37.60 -12.11 2.39
N MET A 336 36.29 -12.30 2.28
CA MET A 336 35.60 -12.23 0.99
C MET A 336 35.75 -10.81 0.43
N ARG A 337 36.53 -10.65 -0.65
CA ARG A 337 36.63 -9.40 -1.42
C ARG A 337 35.26 -9.09 -2.02
N ARG A 338 34.50 -8.18 -1.40
CA ARG A 338 33.31 -7.59 -2.03
C ARG A 338 33.73 -6.75 -3.23
N PRO A 339 33.09 -6.86 -4.41
CA PRO A 339 33.28 -5.91 -5.49
C PRO A 339 32.87 -4.52 -5.00
N LYS A 340 33.73 -3.50 -5.19
CA LYS A 340 33.35 -2.11 -4.92
C LYS A 340 32.23 -1.71 -5.90
N PRO A 341 31.09 -1.17 -5.43
CA PRO A 341 30.08 -0.60 -6.30
C PRO A 341 30.72 0.50 -7.16
N GLN A 342 30.65 0.37 -8.49
CA GLN A 342 31.03 1.44 -9.39
C GLN A 342 29.98 2.56 -9.27
N PRO A 343 30.37 3.81 -9.03
CA PRO A 343 29.42 4.91 -8.90
C PRO A 343 28.68 5.12 -10.23
N ILE A 344 27.36 5.27 -10.15
CA ILE A 344 26.51 5.72 -11.26
C ILE A 344 27.04 7.09 -11.69
N ARG A 345 27.71 7.15 -12.84
CA ARG A 345 28.32 8.40 -13.33
C ARG A 345 27.22 9.31 -13.88
N ASN A 346 26.86 10.34 -13.11
CA ASN A 346 25.98 11.44 -13.55
C ASN A 346 26.63 12.39 -14.59
N LYS A 347 27.90 12.15 -14.96
CA LYS A 347 28.64 12.92 -15.95
C LYS A 347 28.92 12.08 -17.20
N LEU A 348 28.72 12.70 -18.36
CA LEU A 348 29.10 12.21 -19.68
C LEU A 348 30.61 12.37 -19.85
N ASP A 349 31.30 11.26 -20.05
CA ASP A 349 32.70 11.23 -20.48
C ASP A 349 32.74 11.46 -21.99
N LEU A 350 33.27 12.62 -22.41
CA LEU A 350 33.36 12.99 -23.82
C LEU A 350 34.43 12.20 -24.57
N THR A 351 35.33 11.51 -23.84
CA THR A 351 36.36 10.66 -24.44
C THR A 351 35.83 9.25 -24.74
N ASP A 352 34.74 8.84 -24.10
CA ASP A 352 34.05 7.58 -24.36
C ASP A 352 33.07 7.73 -25.53
N ARG A 353 33.51 7.28 -26.71
CA ARG A 353 32.70 7.30 -27.94
C ARG A 353 31.41 6.49 -27.84
N ALA A 354 31.35 5.45 -27.01
CA ALA A 354 30.15 4.64 -26.84
C ALA A 354 29.10 5.39 -26.01
N GLN A 355 29.53 6.04 -24.93
CA GLN A 355 28.66 6.84 -24.08
C GLN A 355 28.07 8.04 -24.83
N VAL A 356 28.91 8.77 -25.58
CA VAL A 356 28.49 9.89 -26.42
C VAL A 356 27.48 9.45 -27.48
N ARG A 357 27.74 8.33 -28.17
CA ARG A 357 26.81 7.79 -29.18
C ARG A 357 25.45 7.43 -28.59
N LEU A 358 25.42 6.83 -27.39
CA LEU A 358 24.19 6.41 -26.74
C LEU A 358 23.34 7.59 -26.26
N VAL A 359 23.98 8.63 -25.68
CA VAL A 359 23.31 9.87 -25.27
C VAL A 359 22.75 10.63 -26.47
N LYS A 360 23.54 10.78 -27.54
CA LYS A 360 23.07 11.40 -28.79
C LYS A 360 21.85 10.69 -29.36
N LYS A 361 21.89 9.35 -29.44
CA LYS A 361 20.77 8.56 -29.96
C LYS A 361 19.53 8.70 -29.08
N ARG A 362 19.69 8.63 -27.76
CA ARG A 362 18.59 8.77 -26.79
C ARG A 362 17.95 10.16 -26.86
N LEU A 363 18.76 11.21 -26.93
CA LEU A 363 18.29 12.60 -26.91
C LEU A 363 18.01 13.16 -28.30
N ARG A 364 18.28 12.42 -29.37
CA ARG A 364 18.14 12.84 -30.78
C ARG A 364 18.91 14.13 -31.10
N LEU A 365 20.15 14.22 -30.64
CA LEU A 365 21.03 15.37 -30.85
C LEU A 365 22.11 15.08 -31.90
N SER A 366 22.40 16.07 -32.73
CA SER A 366 23.60 16.11 -33.59
C SER A 366 24.88 16.35 -32.77
N ASP A 367 26.05 16.12 -33.37
CA ASP A 367 27.33 16.40 -32.71
C ASP A 367 27.51 17.89 -32.39
N ALA A 368 27.05 18.77 -33.27
CA ALA A 368 27.12 20.21 -33.07
C ALA A 368 26.24 20.68 -31.90
N GLU A 369 25.03 20.15 -31.79
CA GLU A 369 24.11 20.48 -30.69
C GLU A 369 24.62 19.97 -29.35
N LEU A 370 25.13 18.73 -29.30
CA LEU A 370 25.69 18.19 -28.07
C LEU A 370 26.91 18.98 -27.60
N THR A 371 27.83 19.31 -28.51
CA THR A 371 29.01 20.14 -28.19
C THR A 371 28.60 21.54 -27.71
N SER A 372 27.60 22.16 -28.34
CA SER A 372 27.08 23.47 -27.94
C SER A 372 26.45 23.44 -26.54
N ILE A 373 25.63 22.42 -26.25
CA ILE A 373 25.00 22.25 -24.93
C ILE A 373 26.08 22.02 -23.87
N VAL A 374 26.97 21.05 -24.10
CA VAL A 374 28.04 20.72 -23.15
C VAL A 374 28.98 21.90 -22.89
N GLY A 375 29.30 22.69 -23.92
CA GLY A 375 30.11 23.90 -23.77
C GLY A 375 29.46 25.00 -22.91
N ARG A 376 28.12 24.99 -22.80
CA ARG A 376 27.35 25.99 -22.04
C ARG A 376 27.05 25.57 -20.61
N ILE A 377 26.65 24.31 -20.40
CA ILE A 377 26.13 23.83 -19.10
C ILE A 377 26.99 22.72 -18.48
N GLY A 378 28.06 22.31 -19.16
CA GLY A 378 28.94 21.22 -18.72
C GLY A 378 28.43 19.83 -19.11
N ASN A 379 29.17 18.80 -18.69
CA ASN A 379 28.97 17.42 -19.12
C ASN A 379 28.02 16.59 -18.23
N SER A 380 27.11 17.22 -17.49
CA SER A 380 26.12 16.50 -16.68
C SER A 380 25.00 15.92 -17.56
N ILE A 381 24.76 14.60 -17.51
CA ILE A 381 23.76 13.94 -18.38
C ILE A 381 22.34 14.47 -18.10
N SER A 382 22.01 14.74 -16.84
CA SER A 382 20.71 15.28 -16.45
C SER A 382 20.51 16.71 -16.96
N ALA A 383 21.55 17.54 -16.89
CA ALA A 383 21.52 18.92 -17.39
C ALA A 383 21.37 18.95 -18.92
N ILE A 384 22.15 18.13 -19.63
CA ILE A 384 22.05 17.97 -21.10
C ILE A 384 20.65 17.50 -21.50
N SER A 385 20.08 16.55 -20.76
CA SER A 385 18.73 16.03 -21.04
C SER A 385 17.64 17.09 -20.85
N LYS A 386 17.75 17.91 -19.79
CA LYS A 386 16.81 19.00 -19.49
C LYS A 386 16.88 20.08 -20.57
N GLU A 387 18.08 20.50 -20.96
CA GLU A 387 18.29 21.49 -22.00
C GLU A 387 17.77 21.01 -23.37
N ALA A 388 18.04 19.76 -23.73
CA ALA A 388 17.53 19.16 -24.97
C ALA A 388 16.00 19.03 -24.99
N ALA A 389 15.34 18.96 -23.83
CA ALA A 389 13.87 18.98 -23.74
C ALA A 389 13.33 20.41 -23.92
N LEU A 390 13.98 21.41 -23.32
CA LEU A 390 13.62 22.82 -23.44
C LEU A 390 13.72 23.33 -24.89
N GLN A 391 14.81 22.99 -25.60
CA GLN A 391 14.99 23.37 -27.00
C GLN A 391 13.92 22.78 -27.93
N ARG A 392 13.42 21.58 -27.61
CA ARG A 392 12.31 20.96 -28.35
C ARG A 392 10.97 21.61 -28.05
N ALA A 393 10.73 21.99 -26.80
CA ALA A 393 9.52 22.70 -26.42
C ALA A 393 9.42 24.09 -27.09
N SER A 394 10.55 24.78 -27.28
CA SER A 394 10.61 26.06 -28.00
C SER A 394 10.42 25.96 -29.52
N ALA A 395 10.48 24.76 -30.09
CA ALA A 395 10.37 24.53 -31.54
C ALA A 395 8.93 24.19 -32.02
N LEU A 396 7.94 24.12 -31.12
CA LEU A 396 6.54 23.84 -31.47
C LEU A 396 5.78 25.16 -31.79
N PRO A 397 4.94 25.20 -32.84
CA PRO A 397 4.11 26.38 -33.12
C PRO A 397 3.02 26.54 -32.06
N LYS A 398 2.74 27.79 -31.64
CA LYS A 398 1.70 28.11 -30.65
C LYS A 398 0.30 27.69 -31.15
N PRO A 399 -0.55 27.08 -30.31
CA PRO A 399 -1.94 26.79 -30.68
C PRO A 399 -2.79 28.07 -30.76
N ALA A 400 -3.74 28.08 -31.70
CA ALA A 400 -4.68 29.17 -31.89
C ALA A 400 -5.62 29.34 -30.68
N LYS A 401 -5.91 30.60 -30.32
CA LYS A 401 -6.82 30.95 -29.21
C LYS A 401 -8.24 30.48 -29.51
N VAL A 402 -8.76 29.55 -28.70
CA VAL A 402 -10.18 29.21 -28.63
C VAL A 402 -10.81 30.00 -27.47
N PRO A 403 -11.94 30.70 -27.65
CA PRO A 403 -12.61 31.42 -26.56
C PRO A 403 -13.32 30.44 -25.60
N PRO A 404 -13.47 30.77 -24.32
CA PRO A 404 -14.02 29.87 -23.31
C PRO A 404 -15.53 29.67 -23.48
N ALA A 405 -15.98 28.42 -23.37
CA ALA A 405 -17.39 28.05 -23.31
C ALA A 405 -18.00 28.44 -21.95
N PRO A 406 -19.30 28.81 -21.90
CA PRO A 406 -19.94 29.30 -20.68
C PRO A 406 -20.17 28.18 -19.65
N VAL A 407 -19.86 28.50 -18.40
CA VAL A 407 -20.07 27.68 -17.20
C VAL A 407 -21.56 27.66 -16.86
N ILE A 408 -22.17 26.47 -16.84
CA ILE A 408 -23.53 26.27 -16.30
C ILE A 408 -23.43 26.21 -14.77
N ALA A 409 -24.02 27.19 -14.11
CA ALA A 409 -24.14 27.24 -12.66
C ALA A 409 -25.21 26.24 -12.18
N SER A 410 -24.84 25.41 -11.20
CA SER A 410 -25.74 24.59 -10.40
C SER A 410 -26.58 25.49 -9.48
N ALA A 411 -27.90 25.48 -9.66
CA ALA A 411 -28.84 26.18 -8.79
C ALA A 411 -29.40 25.20 -7.75
N ALA A 412 -29.10 25.49 -6.48
CA ALA A 412 -29.85 25.00 -5.33
C ALA A 412 -30.97 26.00 -5.02
N ALA A 413 -32.23 25.56 -5.04
CA ALA A 413 -33.33 26.24 -4.36
C ALA A 413 -34.44 25.23 -4.05
N SER A 414 -34.76 25.13 -2.76
CA SER A 414 -35.88 24.44 -2.15
C SER A 414 -37.22 25.12 -2.47
N GLU A 415 -38.24 24.34 -2.83
CA GLU A 415 -39.64 24.80 -2.88
C GLU A 415 -40.42 24.30 -1.64
N PRO A 416 -41.32 25.13 -1.06
CA PRO A 416 -42.18 24.72 0.04
C PRO A 416 -43.55 24.19 -0.45
N ALA A 417 -44.13 23.31 0.37
CA ALA A 417 -45.45 22.73 0.21
C ALA A 417 -46.58 23.79 0.23
N THR A 418 -47.57 23.61 -0.64
CA THR A 418 -48.93 24.12 -0.43
C THR A 418 -49.96 23.04 -0.74
N ASP A 419 -50.86 22.88 0.22
CA ASP A 419 -52.05 22.02 0.25
C ASP A 419 -53.28 22.79 -0.29
N ARG A 420 -54.35 22.04 -0.58
CA ARG A 420 -55.70 22.35 -1.13
C ARG A 420 -55.80 22.15 -2.65
N GLY A 421 -56.67 21.31 -3.22
CA GLY A 421 -57.74 20.47 -2.70
C GLY A 421 -58.80 20.24 -3.80
N ARG A 422 -59.40 19.04 -3.80
CA ARG A 422 -60.67 18.62 -4.43
C ARG A 422 -60.80 18.53 -5.96
N GLY A 423 -61.27 17.36 -6.41
CA GLY A 423 -62.30 17.25 -7.44
C GLY A 423 -62.14 16.07 -8.41
N ASP A 424 -62.93 15.02 -8.20
CA ASP A 424 -63.63 14.19 -9.20
C ASP A 424 -62.82 13.53 -10.35
N ARG A 425 -62.65 12.21 -10.36
CA ARG A 425 -63.57 11.13 -10.81
C ARG A 425 -63.22 10.64 -12.22
N ALA A 426 -63.11 9.31 -12.29
CA ALA A 426 -63.51 8.41 -13.37
C ALA A 426 -62.60 8.27 -14.61
N ASP A 427 -62.24 6.99 -14.84
CA ASP A 427 -62.31 6.28 -16.13
C ASP A 427 -61.31 6.71 -17.23
N ILE A 428 -60.71 5.89 -18.10
CA ILE A 428 -60.85 4.49 -18.51
C ILE A 428 -59.73 4.28 -19.60
N LEU A 429 -59.17 3.07 -19.72
CA LEU A 429 -58.57 2.41 -20.92
C LEU A 429 -57.30 2.95 -21.65
N THR A 430 -56.36 2.01 -21.87
CA THR A 430 -55.53 1.65 -23.08
C THR A 430 -55.11 2.77 -24.05
N ASP A 431 -53.87 2.86 -24.53
CA ASP A 431 -52.99 1.83 -25.11
C ASP A 431 -51.50 1.99 -24.72
#